data_AF-A0A5J4NEF9-F1
#
_entry.id   AF-A0A5J4NEF9-F1
#
_cell.length_a   1.000
_cell.length_b   1.000
_cell.length_c   1.000
_cell.angle_alpha   90.00
_cell.angle_beta   90.00
_cell.angle_gamma   90.00
#
_symmetry.space_group_name_H-M   'P 1'
#
loop_
_entity.id
_entity.type
_entity.pdbx_description
1 polymer ?
#
loop_
_entity_poly.entity_id
_entity_poly.type
_entity_poly.pdbx_seq_one_letter_code
_entity_poly.pdbx_strand_id
1 'polypeptide(L)'
;MSEVYREHSNADLNTLREYFKGVDDLNALVRSHISLIGSRITSAVITQHRFVVDCVRIIDREERADAIWEKRSEKNQFKPEGRPKCWKKLLFSSIAQSIRDKVFGSALDSDTDKNKLVRHNEAIRQHTLADLKIAK
;
A
#
# COMPACT_ATOMS: atom_id res chain seq x y z
N MET A 1 -41.01 10.38 6.28
CA MET A 1 -40.05 11.24 7.00
C MET A 1 -39.48 10.42 8.15
N SER A 2 -38.35 9.76 7.93
CA SER A 2 -37.60 9.11 9.00
C SER A 2 -36.70 10.17 9.62
N GLU A 3 -37.14 10.77 10.72
CA GLU A 3 -36.28 11.54 11.60
C GLU A 3 -35.22 10.59 12.14
N VAL A 4 -34.08 10.53 11.44
CA VAL A 4 -32.86 9.93 11.97
C VAL A 4 -32.42 10.87 13.08
N TYR A 5 -32.66 10.45 14.32
CA TYR A 5 -32.33 11.18 15.54
C TYR A 5 -30.92 11.81 15.42
N ARG A 6 -30.89 13.15 15.44
CA ARG A 6 -29.68 13.96 15.63
C ARG A 6 -29.25 13.91 17.10
N GLU A 7 -29.09 12.72 17.67
CA GLU A 7 -28.39 12.56 18.93
C GLU A 7 -27.03 11.95 18.62
N HIS A 8 -26.04 12.82 18.49
CA HIS A 8 -24.63 12.46 18.62
C HIS A 8 -24.34 12.08 20.08
N SER A 9 -24.97 11.02 20.58
CA SER A 9 -24.55 10.45 21.84
C SER A 9 -23.15 9.86 21.60
N ASN A 10 -22.13 10.53 22.13
CA ASN A 10 -20.75 10.05 22.06
C ASN A 10 -20.62 8.61 22.59
N ALA A 11 -21.54 8.18 23.45
CA ALA A 11 -21.63 6.80 23.94
C ALA A 11 -21.97 5.78 22.83
N ASP A 12 -22.89 6.11 21.92
CA ASP A 12 -23.28 5.21 20.82
C ASP A 12 -22.15 5.09 19.79
N LEU A 13 -21.49 6.21 19.49
CA LEU A 13 -20.31 6.21 18.62
C LEU A 13 -19.15 5.41 19.23
N ASN A 14 -18.92 5.55 20.53
CA ASN A 14 -17.90 4.76 21.23
C ASN A 14 -18.25 3.27 21.23
N THR A 15 -19.53 2.92 21.42
CA THR A 15 -20.00 1.53 21.36
C THR A 15 -19.77 0.93 19.97
N LEU A 16 -20.05 1.68 18.91
CA LEU A 16 -19.76 1.26 17.54
C LEU A 16 -18.26 1.09 17.28
N ARG A 17 -17.43 2.02 17.77
CA ARG A 17 -15.96 1.92 17.65
C ARG A 17 -15.43 0.69 18.38
N GLU A 18 -15.91 0.43 19.59
CA GLU A 18 -15.54 -0.77 20.37
C GLU A 18 -15.92 -2.04 19.60
N TYR A 19 -17.15 -2.10 19.06
CA TYR A 19 -17.63 -3.23 18.27
C TYR A 19 -16.80 -3.49 17.00
N PHE A 20 -16.41 -2.43 16.29
CA PHE A 20 -15.64 -2.53 15.06
C PHE A 20 -14.12 -2.51 15.25
N LYS A 21 -13.60 -2.45 16.47
CA LYS A 21 -12.16 -2.40 16.75
C LYS A 21 -11.37 -3.53 16.07
N GLY A 22 -11.92 -4.74 16.00
CA GLY A 22 -11.26 -5.86 15.32
C GLY A 22 -11.06 -5.64 13.81
N VAL A 23 -11.87 -4.77 13.19
CA VAL A 23 -11.70 -4.36 11.78
C VAL A 23 -10.46 -3.48 11.62
N ASP A 24 -10.15 -2.64 12.61
CA ASP A 24 -8.94 -1.82 12.60
C ASP A 24 -7.67 -2.65 12.74
N ASP A 25 -7.70 -3.67 13.61
CA ASP A 25 -6.61 -4.63 13.75
C ASP A 25 -6.38 -5.40 12.44
N LEU A 26 -7.46 -5.85 11.79
CA LEU A 26 -7.38 -6.48 10.47
C LEU A 26 -6.85 -5.51 9.41
N ASN A 27 -7.29 -4.25 9.42
CA ASN A 27 -6.79 -3.22 8.51
C ASN A 27 -5.28 -2.99 8.70
N ALA A 28 -4.80 -2.98 9.95
CA ALA A 28 -3.38 -2.85 10.25
C ALA A 28 -2.57 -4.05 9.73
N LEU A 29 -3.10 -5.27 9.89
CA LEU A 29 -2.48 -6.49 9.36
C LEU A 29 -2.42 -6.48 7.83
N VAL A 30 -3.50 -6.08 7.15
CA VAL A 30 -3.51 -6.01 5.68
C VAL A 30 -2.54 -4.94 5.19
N ARG A 31 -2.47 -3.77 5.87
CA ARG A 31 -1.48 -2.73 5.55
C ARG A 31 -0.04 -3.26 5.66
N SER A 32 0.28 -4.02 6.71
CA SER A 32 1.62 -4.60 6.87
C SER A 32 1.95 -5.60 5.77
N HIS A 33 0.99 -6.46 5.38
CA HIS A 33 1.16 -7.38 4.25
C HIS A 33 1.34 -6.65 2.91
N ILE A 34 0.59 -5.58 2.65
CA ILE A 34 0.74 -4.76 1.44
C ILE A 34 2.15 -4.18 1.37
N SER A 35 2.65 -3.61 2.48
CA SER A 35 4.01 -3.07 2.54
C SER A 35 5.08 -4.16 2.39
N LEU A 36 4.88 -5.35 2.98
CA LEU A 36 5.81 -6.45 2.82
C LEU A 36 5.89 -6.90 1.35
N ILE A 37 4.75 -7.09 0.70
CA ILE A 37 4.67 -7.47 -0.71
C ILE A 37 5.31 -6.39 -1.58
N GLY A 38 4.99 -5.10 -1.34
CA GLY A 38 5.58 -4.00 -2.08
C GLY A 38 7.10 -3.97 -1.99
N SER A 39 7.65 -4.26 -0.81
CA SER A 39 9.10 -4.29 -0.59
C SER A 39 9.83 -5.40 -1.36
N ARG A 40 9.14 -6.51 -1.66
CA ARG A 40 9.72 -7.73 -2.26
C ARG A 40 8.98 -8.17 -3.53
N ILE A 41 8.35 -7.24 -4.23
CA ILE A 41 7.37 -7.56 -5.28
C ILE A 41 7.94 -8.48 -6.37
N THR A 42 9.18 -8.24 -6.84
CA THR A 42 9.78 -9.05 -7.90
C THR A 42 10.08 -10.48 -7.47
N SER A 43 10.47 -10.70 -6.21
CA SER A 43 10.63 -12.06 -5.67
C SER A 43 9.29 -12.71 -5.33
N ALA A 44 8.33 -11.94 -4.82
CA ALA A 44 7.01 -12.42 -4.43
C ALA A 44 6.19 -12.88 -5.65
N VAL A 45 6.31 -12.21 -6.79
CA VAL A 45 5.65 -12.63 -8.04
C VAL A 45 6.14 -13.99 -8.51
N ILE A 46 7.40 -14.33 -8.30
CA ILE A 46 7.96 -15.64 -8.69
C ILE A 46 7.57 -16.73 -7.68
N THR A 47 7.78 -16.46 -6.39
CA THR A 47 7.69 -17.47 -5.32
C THR A 47 6.27 -17.66 -4.79
N GLN A 48 5.44 -16.61 -4.84
CA GLN A 48 4.12 -16.55 -4.20
C GLN A 48 3.09 -15.83 -5.10
N HIS A 49 3.08 -16.13 -6.41
CA HIS A 49 2.25 -15.44 -7.40
C HIS A 49 0.77 -15.31 -7.01
N ARG A 50 0.17 -16.38 -6.45
CA ARG A 50 -1.26 -16.38 -6.05
C ARG A 50 -1.53 -15.35 -4.95
N PHE A 51 -0.64 -15.27 -3.96
CA PHE A 51 -0.76 -14.33 -2.86
C PHE A 51 -0.64 -12.88 -3.34
N VAL A 52 0.28 -12.61 -4.27
CA VAL A 52 0.41 -11.27 -4.89
C VAL A 52 -0.87 -10.89 -5.63
N VAL A 53 -1.41 -11.78 -6.45
CA VAL A 53 -2.65 -11.53 -7.20
C VAL A 53 -3.83 -11.28 -6.27
N ASP A 54 -3.98 -12.08 -5.21
CA ASP A 54 -5.06 -11.91 -4.24
C ASP A 54 -4.91 -10.60 -3.46
N CYS A 55 -3.70 -10.20 -3.09
CA CYS A 55 -3.43 -8.88 -2.49
C CYS A 55 -3.85 -7.74 -3.43
N VAL A 56 -3.43 -7.77 -4.70
CA VAL A 56 -3.79 -6.73 -5.69
C VAL A 56 -5.30 -6.67 -5.90
N ARG A 57 -6.00 -7.81 -5.94
CA ARG A 57 -7.47 -7.86 -6.02
C ARG A 57 -8.15 -7.23 -4.80
N ILE A 58 -7.63 -7.45 -3.60
CA ILE A 58 -8.14 -6.83 -2.38
C ILE A 58 -7.96 -5.31 -2.46
N ILE A 59 -6.78 -4.85 -2.87
CA ILE A 59 -6.49 -3.41 -3.07
C ILE A 59 -7.50 -2.82 -4.06
N ASP A 60 -7.67 -3.41 -5.24
CA ASP A 60 -8.60 -2.90 -6.25
C ASP A 60 -10.05 -2.83 -5.75
N ARG A 61 -10.49 -3.82 -4.96
CA ARG A 61 -11.83 -3.82 -4.35
C ARG A 61 -11.99 -2.68 -3.35
N GLU A 62 -10.98 -2.44 -2.52
CA GLU A 62 -11.00 -1.37 -1.53
C GLU A 62 -10.94 0.03 -2.16
N GLU A 63 -10.16 0.22 -3.23
CA GLU A 63 -10.13 1.48 -3.98
C GLU A 63 -11.49 1.77 -4.65
N ARG A 64 -12.18 0.74 -5.17
CA ARG A 64 -13.55 0.90 -5.67
C ARG A 64 -14.52 1.28 -4.55
N ALA A 65 -14.39 0.66 -3.38
CA ALA A 65 -15.22 1.01 -2.23
C ALA A 65 -14.97 2.46 -1.78
N ASP A 66 -13.71 2.90 -1.75
CA ASP A 66 -13.33 4.28 -1.44
C ASP A 66 -13.99 5.27 -2.42
N ALA A 67 -13.95 4.99 -3.72
CA ALA A 67 -14.59 5.83 -4.75
C ALA A 67 -16.13 5.86 -4.62
N ILE A 68 -16.77 4.74 -4.25
CA ILE A 68 -18.22 4.70 -4.00
C ILE A 68 -18.58 5.55 -2.78
N TRP A 69 -17.82 5.44 -1.69
CA TRP A 69 -18.06 6.23 -0.48
C TRP A 69 -17.80 7.72 -0.70
N GLU A 70 -16.79 8.07 -1.48
CA GLU A 70 -16.51 9.46 -1.86
C GLU A 70 -17.70 10.08 -2.61
N LYS A 71 -18.19 9.41 -3.66
CA LYS A 71 -19.40 9.85 -4.41
C LYS A 71 -20.65 9.94 -3.55
N ARG A 72 -20.80 9.06 -2.55
CA ARG A 72 -21.93 9.12 -1.61
C ARG A 72 -21.79 10.29 -0.64
N SER A 73 -20.57 10.57 -0.19
CA SER A 73 -20.29 11.65 0.75
C SER A 73 -20.59 13.02 0.15
N GLU A 74 -20.44 13.19 -1.17
CA GLU A 74 -20.84 14.42 -1.88
C GLU A 74 -22.31 14.79 -1.67
N LYS A 75 -23.20 13.79 -1.52
CA LYS A 75 -24.65 14.01 -1.36
C LYS A 75 -25.10 14.01 0.09
N ASN A 76 -24.58 13.07 0.88
CA ASN A 76 -25.10 12.78 2.22
C ASN A 76 -24.17 13.30 3.33
N GLN A 77 -23.02 13.89 2.98
CA GLN A 77 -21.97 14.35 3.91
C GLN A 77 -21.46 13.27 4.88
N PHE A 78 -21.76 12.00 4.60
CA PHE A 78 -21.37 10.87 5.43
C PHE A 78 -20.27 10.06 4.75
N LYS A 79 -19.25 9.72 5.53
CA LYS A 79 -18.18 8.79 5.14
C LYS A 79 -17.84 7.91 6.35
N PRO A 80 -17.72 6.58 6.19
CA PRO A 80 -17.30 5.71 7.29
C PRO A 80 -15.91 6.08 7.81
N GLU A 81 -15.69 5.92 9.11
CA GLU A 81 -14.38 6.12 9.72
C GLU A 81 -13.32 5.22 9.07
N GLY A 82 -12.10 5.74 8.90
CA GLY A 82 -10.98 5.02 8.27
C GLY A 82 -10.97 5.01 6.73
N ARG A 83 -11.94 5.66 6.06
CA ARG A 83 -11.97 5.84 4.60
C ARG A 83 -11.51 7.25 4.21
N PRO A 84 -10.76 7.45 3.11
CA PRO A 84 -10.29 6.43 2.17
C PRO A 84 -9.06 5.71 2.72
N LYS A 85 -8.90 4.44 2.36
CA LYS A 85 -7.77 3.62 2.82
C LYS A 85 -6.52 3.86 1.97
N CYS A 86 -6.68 4.18 0.68
CA CYS A 86 -5.59 4.49 -0.26
C CYS A 86 -4.49 3.41 -0.32
N TRP A 87 -4.89 2.15 -0.26
CA TRP A 87 -3.97 1.01 -0.22
C TRP A 87 -3.16 0.84 -1.50
N LYS A 88 -3.69 1.30 -2.64
CA LYS A 88 -2.93 1.36 -3.88
C LYS A 88 -1.72 2.27 -3.75
N LYS A 89 -1.92 3.47 -3.17
CA LYS A 89 -0.82 4.41 -2.91
C LYS A 89 0.22 3.81 -1.97
N LEU A 90 -0.21 3.09 -0.93
CA LEU A 90 0.68 2.39 0.01
C LEU A 90 1.54 1.31 -0.69
N LEU A 91 0.95 0.52 -1.59
CA LEU A 91 1.68 -0.48 -2.35
C LEU A 91 2.75 0.19 -3.24
N PHE A 92 2.36 1.19 -4.02
CA PHE A 92 3.30 1.88 -4.92
C PHE A 92 4.39 2.64 -4.17
N SER A 93 4.09 3.25 -3.03
CA SER A 93 5.12 3.90 -2.20
C SER A 93 6.12 2.89 -1.65
N SER A 94 5.67 1.70 -1.25
CA SER A 94 6.53 0.62 -0.78
C SER A 94 7.43 0.07 -1.91
N ILE A 95 6.87 -0.11 -3.11
CA ILE A 95 7.65 -0.51 -4.29
C ILE A 95 8.70 0.55 -4.63
N ALA A 96 8.30 1.82 -4.67
CA ALA A 96 9.22 2.93 -4.94
C ALA A 96 10.33 3.02 -3.88
N GLN A 97 10.01 2.78 -2.61
CA GLN A 97 11.01 2.72 -1.55
C GLN A 97 12.00 1.57 -1.78
N SER A 98 11.52 0.36 -2.09
CA SER A 98 12.37 -0.79 -2.39
C SER A 98 13.33 -0.53 -3.56
N ILE A 99 12.83 0.11 -4.62
CA ILE A 99 13.67 0.49 -5.77
C ILE A 99 14.72 1.53 -5.34
N ARG A 100 14.33 2.56 -4.57
CA ARG A 100 15.28 3.55 -4.04
C ARG A 100 16.35 2.89 -3.19
N ASP A 101 15.97 2.00 -2.28
CA ASP A 101 16.91 1.31 -1.39
C ASP A 101 17.90 0.43 -2.17
N LYS A 102 17.45 -0.26 -3.22
CA LYS A 102 18.35 -0.99 -4.14
C LYS A 102 19.32 -0.05 -4.85
N VAL A 103 18.84 1.08 -5.36
CA VAL A 103 19.67 2.07 -6.06
C VAL A 103 20.71 2.62 -5.10
N PHE A 104 20.33 3.17 -3.95
CA PHE A 104 21.26 3.76 -2.98
C PHE A 104 22.18 2.71 -2.34
N GLY A 105 21.70 1.49 -2.07
CA GLY A 105 22.51 0.40 -1.56
C GLY A 105 23.61 -0.05 -2.52
N SER A 106 23.43 0.18 -3.83
CA SER A 106 24.45 -0.09 -4.86
C SER A 106 25.57 0.97 -4.91
N ALA A 107 25.55 1.99 -4.03
CA ALA A 107 26.53 3.10 -4.03
C ALA A 107 27.63 2.97 -2.94
N LEU A 108 27.65 1.86 -2.19
CA LEU A 108 28.57 1.62 -1.07
C LEU A 108 30.01 1.31 -1.51
N ASP A 109 30.63 2.23 -2.25
CA ASP A 109 32.05 2.18 -2.59
C ASP A 109 32.78 3.38 -1.95
N SER A 110 34.02 3.16 -1.50
CA SER A 110 34.90 4.20 -0.93
C SER A 110 35.07 5.39 -1.89
N ASP A 111 35.05 6.62 -1.38
CA ASP A 111 35.16 7.86 -2.19
C ASP A 111 36.43 8.00 -3.03
N THR A 112 37.40 7.12 -2.83
CA THR A 112 38.67 7.07 -3.57
C THR A 112 38.60 6.29 -4.89
N ASP A 113 37.51 5.56 -5.18
CA ASP A 113 37.40 4.75 -6.40
C ASP A 113 36.90 5.57 -7.59
N LYS A 114 37.80 5.85 -8.56
CA LYS A 114 37.49 6.57 -9.80
C LYS A 114 36.39 5.90 -10.64
N ASN A 115 36.15 4.60 -10.45
CA ASN A 115 35.16 3.82 -11.19
C ASN A 115 33.83 3.65 -10.45
N LYS A 116 33.66 4.28 -9.27
CA LYS A 116 32.45 4.19 -8.42
C LYS A 116 31.17 4.48 -9.20
N LEU A 117 31.13 5.58 -9.96
CA LEU A 117 29.95 5.95 -10.76
C LEU A 117 29.66 4.93 -11.87
N VAL A 118 30.68 4.37 -12.50
CA VAL A 118 30.52 3.39 -13.57
C VAL A 118 29.92 2.09 -13.00
N ARG A 119 30.46 1.59 -11.88
CA ARG A 119 29.93 0.39 -11.20
C ARG A 119 28.53 0.60 -10.69
N HIS A 120 28.26 1.74 -10.06
CA HIS A 120 26.93 2.08 -9.57
C HIS A 120 25.88 2.10 -10.70
N ASN A 121 26.19 2.75 -11.82
CA ASN A 121 25.31 2.76 -12.99
C ASN A 121 25.10 1.35 -13.57
N GLU A 122 26.15 0.53 -13.63
CA GLU A 122 26.03 -0.85 -14.10
C GLU A 122 25.18 -1.71 -13.15
N ALA A 123 25.32 -1.55 -11.83
CA ALA A 123 24.48 -2.23 -10.84
C ALA A 123 22.99 -1.83 -10.99
N ILE A 124 22.70 -0.53 -11.13
CA ILE A 124 21.33 -0.05 -11.42
C ILE A 124 20.81 -0.68 -12.71
N ARG A 125 21.61 -0.69 -13.79
CA ARG A 125 21.23 -1.27 -15.08
C ARG A 125 20.89 -2.75 -14.93
N GLN A 126 21.71 -3.52 -14.23
CA GLN A 126 21.49 -4.95 -13.99
C GLN A 126 20.23 -5.21 -13.17
N HIS A 127 20.04 -4.49 -12.05
CA HIS A 127 18.84 -4.62 -11.22
C HIS A 127 17.56 -4.25 -11.98
N THR A 128 17.60 -3.15 -12.73
CA THR A 128 16.47 -2.69 -13.55
C THR A 128 16.11 -3.72 -14.61
N LEU A 129 17.10 -4.28 -15.33
CA LEU A 129 16.86 -5.32 -16.33
C LEU A 129 16.30 -6.60 -15.72
N ALA A 130 16.77 -7.00 -14.53
CA ALA A 130 16.25 -8.17 -13.83
C ALA A 130 14.79 -7.98 -13.40
N ASP A 131 14.46 -6.83 -12.80
CA ASP A 131 13.10 -6.52 -12.35
C ASP A 131 12.14 -6.40 -13.56
N LEU A 132 12.55 -5.76 -14.67
CA LEU A 132 11.73 -5.63 -15.87
C LEU A 132 11.50 -6.94 -16.62
N LYS A 133 12.45 -7.89 -16.57
CA LYS A 133 12.24 -9.24 -17.15
C LYS A 133 11.09 -9.99 -16.48
N ILE A 134 10.89 -9.76 -15.18
CA ILE A 134 9.80 -10.38 -14.40
C ILE A 134 8.47 -9.70 -14.68
N ALA A 135 8.49 -8.39 -14.93
CA ALA A 135 7.29 -7.58 -15.16
C ALA A 135 6.75 -7.63 -16.61
N LYS A 136 7.47 -8.29 -17.52
CA LYS A 136 7.19 -8.29 -18.96
C LYS A 136 5.96 -9.12 -19.33
#